data_AF-A0A2D6X1X7-F1
#
_entry.id   AF-A0A2D6X1X7-F1
#
_cell.length_a   1.000
_cell.length_b   1.000
_cell.length_c   1.000
_cell.angle_alpha   90.00
_cell.angle_beta   90.00
_cell.angle_gamma   90.00
#
_symmetry.space_group_name_H-M   'P 1'
#
loop_
_entity.id
_entity.type
_entity.pdbx_description
1 polymer ?
#
loop_
_entity_poly.entity_id
_entity_poly.type
_entity_poly.pdbx_seq_one_letter_code
_entity_poly.pdbx_strand_id
1 'polypeptide(L)' 'MNKNGTKDSKLKVGDLVAYKHTIPSQYQGVVVEEVSPRWVKVLWTGSHTFSEHKNDLLKIVSSKKE' A
#
# COMPACT_ATOMS: atom_id res chain seq x y z
N MET A 1 -2.25 -4.58 27.66
CA MET A 1 -2.35 -3.54 26.61
C MET A 1 -1.49 -3.97 25.43
N ASN A 2 -2.12 -4.29 24.30
CA ASN A 2 -1.49 -5.00 23.18
C ASN A 2 -0.52 -4.08 22.44
N LYS A 3 0.72 -4.55 22.29
CA LYS A 3 1.80 -3.92 21.52
C LYS A 3 1.43 -3.96 20.04
N ASN A 4 0.70 -2.96 19.53
CA ASN A 4 0.45 -2.83 18.09
C ASN A 4 1.70 -2.24 17.43
N GLY A 5 2.75 -3.06 17.36
CA GLY A 5 3.97 -2.77 16.64
C GLY A 5 3.73 -2.89 15.14
N THR A 6 3.11 -1.88 14.52
CA THR A 6 3.37 -1.63 13.09
C THR A 6 4.75 -1.01 13.00
N LYS A 7 5.78 -1.87 13.11
CA LYS A 7 7.09 -1.59 12.51
C LYS A 7 6.81 -1.19 11.06
N ASP A 8 7.42 -0.11 10.59
CA ASP A 8 7.50 0.30 9.19
C ASP A 8 7.66 -0.91 8.25
N SER A 9 6.54 -1.52 7.86
CA SER A 9 6.55 -2.53 6.81
C SER A 9 6.71 -1.75 5.53
N LYS A 10 7.96 -1.63 5.09
CA LYS A 10 8.33 -1.14 3.77
C LYS A 10 7.45 -1.87 2.76
N LEU A 11 6.58 -1.12 2.07
CA LEU A 11 5.71 -1.69 1.04
C LEU A 11 6.57 -2.31 -0.05
N LYS A 12 6.20 -3.52 -0.48
CA LYS A 12 6.92 -4.27 -1.51
C LYS A 12 6.08 -4.39 -2.76
N VAL A 13 6.74 -4.54 -3.89
CA VAL A 13 6.09 -4.89 -5.15
C VAL A 13 5.27 -6.17 -4.97
N GLY A 14 4.00 -6.11 -5.36
CA GLY A 14 3.02 -7.18 -5.19
C GLY A 14 2.13 -7.06 -3.95
N ASP A 15 2.42 -6.13 -3.02
CA ASP A 15 1.53 -5.87 -1.89
C ASP A 15 0.24 -5.21 -2.35
N LEU A 16 -0.90 -5.73 -1.89
CA LEU A 16 -2.19 -5.07 -2.01
C LEU A 16 -2.30 -4.03 -0.88
N VAL A 17 -2.44 -2.78 -1.26
CA VAL A 17 -2.48 -1.62 -0.38
C VAL A 17 -3.79 -0.85 -0.53
N ALA A 18 -4.12 -0.12 0.52
CA ALA A 18 -5.18 0.89 0.51
C ALA A 18 -4.71 2.10 1.32
N TYR A 19 -5.40 3.23 1.21
CA TYR A 19 -5.09 4.37 2.05
C TYR A 19 -5.38 4.10 3.53
N LYS A 20 -4.55 4.67 4.43
CA LYS A 20 -4.75 4.58 5.88
C LYS A 20 -6.01 5.31 6.36
N HIS A 21 -6.30 6.47 5.77
CA HIS A 21 -7.31 7.41 6.28
C HIS A 21 -8.59 7.52 5.44
N THR A 22 -8.64 6.91 4.26
CA THR A 22 -9.82 6.93 3.40
C THR A 22 -10.51 5.57 3.40
N ILE A 23 -11.75 5.53 3.89
CA ILE A 23 -12.69 4.42 3.72
C ILE A 23 -13.58 4.85 2.55
N PRO A 24 -13.38 4.26 1.36
CA PRO A 24 -13.92 2.93 1.08
C PRO A 24 -12.93 1.96 0.42
N SER A 25 -13.28 0.66 0.41
CA SER A 25 -12.60 -0.44 -0.31
C SER A 25 -12.40 -0.23 -1.81
N GLN A 26 -12.87 0.90 -2.38
CA GLN A 26 -12.70 1.26 -3.78
C GLN A 26 -11.29 1.75 -4.11
N TYR A 27 -10.54 2.29 -3.13
CA TYR A 27 -9.14 2.68 -3.32
C TYR A 27 -8.22 1.58 -2.79
N GLN A 28 -8.35 0.39 -3.39
CA GLN A 28 -7.35 -0.65 -3.28
C GLN A 28 -6.46 -0.61 -4.52
N GLY A 29 -5.18 -0.86 -4.33
CA GLY A 29 -4.22 -0.90 -5.41
C GLY A 29 -3.09 -1.86 -5.09
N VAL A 30 -2.37 -2.26 -6.12
CA VAL A 30 -1.22 -3.15 -5.96
C VAL A 30 0.04 -2.32 -6.16
N VAL A 31 1.01 -2.47 -5.27
CA VAL A 31 2.33 -1.86 -5.47
C VAL A 31 3.00 -2.55 -6.65
N VAL A 32 3.33 -1.77 -7.68
CA VAL A 32 3.95 -2.30 -8.91
C VAL A 32 5.45 -1.99 -8.98
N GLU A 33 5.90 -0.97 -8.25
CA GLU A 33 7.28 -0.50 -8.30
C GLU A 33 7.66 0.25 -7.01
N GLU A 34 8.89 0.05 -6.53
CA GLU A 34 9.50 0.90 -5.49
C GLU A 34 10.24 2.05 -6.15
N VAL A 35 9.74 3.27 -6.00
CA VAL A 35 10.37 4.48 -6.57
C VAL A 35 11.51 4.94 -5.67
N SER A 36 11.32 4.86 -4.35
CA SER A 36 12.34 5.18 -3.36
C SER A 36 12.05 4.48 -2.03
N PRO A 37 12.94 4.54 -1.02
CA PRO A 37 12.72 3.89 0.28
C PRO A 37 11.42 4.30 0.99
N ARG A 38 10.87 5.47 0.63
CA ARG A 38 9.64 6.03 1.20
C ARG A 38 8.50 6.18 0.19
N TRP A 39 8.73 5.90 -1.09
CA TRP A 39 7.75 6.10 -2.16
C TRP A 39 7.58 4.85 -3.01
N VAL A 40 6.34 4.53 -3.32
CA VAL A 40 5.97 3.40 -4.16
C VAL A 40 4.99 3.84 -5.22
N LYS A 41 5.03 3.16 -6.36
CA LYS A 41 4.04 3.30 -7.42
C LYS A 41 2.98 2.23 -7.23
N VAL A 42 1.73 2.66 -7.18
CA VAL A 42 0.56 1.82 -6.96
C VAL A 42 -0.30 1.84 -8.22
N LEU A 43 -0.74 0.66 -8.66
CA LEU A 43 -1.78 0.48 -9.66
C LEU A 43 -3.13 0.31 -8.96
N TRP A 44 -4.00 1.31 -9.08
CA TRP A 44 -5.33 1.30 -8.44
C TRP A 44 -6.31 0.43 -9.23
N THR A 45 -6.91 -0.58 -8.60
CA THR A 45 -7.78 -1.54 -9.29
C THR A 45 -9.12 -0.93 -9.71
N GLY A 46 -9.60 0.10 -9.00
CA GLY A 46 -10.84 0.80 -9.34
C GLY A 46 -10.74 1.74 -10.55
N SER A 47 -9.55 2.23 -10.88
CA SER A 47 -9.34 3.23 -11.94
C SER A 47 -8.34 2.80 -13.02
N HIS A 48 -7.63 1.69 -12.82
CA HIS A 48 -6.51 1.23 -13.66
C HIS A 48 -5.44 2.33 -13.89
N THR A 49 -5.27 3.23 -12.93
CA THR A 49 -4.30 4.32 -12.97
C THR A 49 -3.11 4.01 -12.09
N PHE A 50 -1.94 4.50 -12.51
CA PHE A 50 -0.73 4.46 -11.71
C PHE A 50 -0.60 5.77 -10.91
N SER A 51 -0.18 5.68 -9.66
CA SER A 51 0.14 6.87 -8.87
C SER A 51 1.23 6.57 -7.85
N GLU A 52 2.09 7.55 -7.63
CA GLU A 52 3.17 7.47 -6.65
C GLU A 52 2.69 7.97 -5.29
N HIS A 53 2.92 7.17 -4.25
CA HIS A 53 2.46 7.45 -2.89
C HIS A 53 3.57 7.19 -1.89
N LYS A 54 3.54 7.96 -0.80
CA LYS A 54 4.39 7.68 0.35
C LYS A 54 3.92 6.41 1.05
N ASN A 55 4.86 5.55 1.47
CA ASN A 55 4.57 4.35 2.26
C ASN A 55 3.72 4.65 3.49
N ASP A 56 3.92 5.80 4.12
CA ASP A 56 3.17 6.20 5.31
C ASP A 56 1.69 6.50 5.05
N LEU A 57 1.28 6.79 3.81
CA LEU A 57 -0.13 7.07 3.50
C LEU A 57 -0.95 5.80 3.28
N LEU A 58 -0.28 4.67 3.14
CA LEU A 58 -0.84 3.41 2.71
C LEU A 58 -0.76 2.37 3.82
N LYS A 59 -1.73 1.47 3.86
CA LYS A 59 -1.75 0.25 4.69
C LYS A 59 -1.76 -0.96 3.79
N ILE A 60 -1.05 -2.01 4.19
CA ILE A 60 -1.14 -3.31 3.55
C ILE A 60 -2.50 -3.92 3.91
N VAL A 61 -3.29 -4.23 2.90
CA VAL A 61 -4.58 -4.93 3.02
C VAL A 61 -4.37 -6.44 2.90
N SER A 62 -3.48 -6.84 2.00
CA SER A 62 -3.05 -8.23 1.85
C SER A 62 -1.66 -8.26 1.23
N SER A 63 -0.77 -9.08 1.77
CA SER A 63 0.49 -9.42 1.11
C SER A 63 0.28 -10.76 0.43
N LYS A 64 0.63 -10.86 -0.86
CA LYS A 64 0.58 -12.14 -1.58
C LYS A 64 1.46 -13.14 -0.82
N LYS A 65 0.82 -14.06 -0.10
CA LYS A 65 1.47 -15.17 0.60
C LYS A 65 1.67 -16.25 -0.45
N GLU A 66 2.84 -16.23 -1.08
CA GLU A 66 3.36 -17.40 -1.81
C GLU A 66 3.67 -18.53 -0.83
#